data_AF-A0A0M2PFF0-F1
#
_entry.id   AF-A0A0M2PFF0-F1
#
_cell.length_a   1.000
_cell.length_b   1.000
_cell.length_c   1.000
_cell.angle_alpha   90.00
_cell.angle_beta   90.00
_cell.angle_gamma   90.00
#
_symmetry.space_group_name_H-M   'P 1'
#
loop_
_entity.id
_entity.type
_entity.pdbx_description
1 polymer ?
#
loop_
_entity_poly.entity_id
_entity_poly.type
_entity_poly.pdbx_seq_one_letter_code
_entity_poly.pdbx_strand_id
1 'polypeptide(L)'
;MFFLFWGFLVWLGASLIFRLGGQFFFLYDQPMLMILSYILVVPLIAVLTFPIYKWKKVNSNQKIKAALFIALPGMLIDAIVLIYFQNLFPNLEPHTDKYFASWLLWAYSLIILSGFIGKQDESI
;
A
#
# COMPACT_ATOMS: atom_id res chain seq x y z
N MET A 1 11.87 -12.75 6.96
CA MET A 1 12.31 -11.46 7.56
C MET A 1 12.45 -10.35 6.51
N PHE A 2 13.15 -10.56 5.40
CA PHE A 2 13.31 -9.53 4.34
C PHE A 2 12.00 -8.86 3.88
N PHE A 3 10.96 -9.64 3.57
CA PHE A 3 9.67 -9.11 3.11
C PHE A 3 8.95 -8.23 4.16
N LEU A 4 9.09 -8.55 5.45
CA LEU A 4 8.53 -7.75 6.55
C LEU A 4 9.23 -6.39 6.63
N PHE A 5 10.57 -6.39 6.57
CA PHE A 5 11.35 -5.15 6.59
C PHE A 5 11.07 -4.30 5.35
N TRP A 6 10.91 -4.94 4.19
CA TRP A 6 10.52 -4.25 2.97
C TRP A 6 9.13 -3.62 3.07
N GLY A 7 8.14 -4.37 3.58
CA GLY A 7 6.81 -3.85 3.85
C GLY A 7 6.81 -2.64 4.76
N PHE A 8 7.61 -2.69 5.83
CA PHE A 8 7.82 -1.55 6.72
C PHE A 8 8.43 -0.33 6.01
N LEU A 9 9.44 -0.53 5.15
CA LEU A 9 10.05 0.57 4.38
C LEU A 9 9.07 1.19 3.38
N VAL A 10 8.27 0.36 2.69
CA VAL A 10 7.23 0.84 1.77
C VAL A 10 6.19 1.66 2.52
N TRP A 11 5.71 1.15 3.65
CA TRP A 11 4.79 1.86 4.52
C TRP A 11 5.39 3.20 4.98
N LEU A 12 6.61 3.21 5.49
CA LEU A 12 7.29 4.42 5.99
C LEU A 12 7.43 5.46 4.89
N GLY A 13 7.81 5.04 3.68
CA GLY A 13 7.89 5.92 2.51
C GLY A 13 6.53 6.53 2.15
N ALA A 14 5.48 5.71 2.10
CA ALA A 14 4.12 6.18 1.85
C ALA A 14 3.64 7.16 2.92
N SER A 15 3.83 6.85 4.21
CA SER A 15 3.47 7.73 5.33
C SER A 15 4.21 9.06 5.26
N LEU A 16 5.50 9.07 4.89
CA LEU A 16 6.25 10.32 4.71
C LEU A 16 5.71 11.15 3.54
N ILE A 17 5.35 10.51 2.42
CA ILE A 17 4.74 11.19 1.28
C ILE A 17 3.42 11.84 1.69
N PHE A 18 2.57 11.14 2.44
CA PHE A 18 1.31 11.72 2.93
C PHE A 18 1.53 12.79 4.00
N ARG A 19 2.54 12.65 4.85
CA ARG A 19 2.86 13.67 5.86
C ARG A 19 3.35 14.98 5.23
N LEU A 20 4.20 14.89 4.22
CA LEU A 20 4.82 16.06 3.58
C LEU A 20 3.98 16.61 2.42
N GLY A 21 3.27 15.76 1.70
CA GLY A 21 2.55 16.09 0.47
C GLY A 21 1.06 15.76 0.49
N GLY A 22 0.51 15.23 1.60
CA GLY A 22 -0.89 14.80 1.67
C GLY A 22 -1.90 15.90 1.35
N GLN A 23 -1.56 17.15 1.63
CA GLN A 23 -2.35 18.34 1.25
C GLN A 23 -2.66 18.43 -0.25
N PHE A 24 -1.91 17.73 -1.11
CA PHE A 24 -2.16 17.67 -2.56
C PHE A 24 -2.94 16.42 -2.99
N PHE A 25 -3.05 15.40 -2.14
CA PHE A 25 -3.64 14.09 -2.50
C PHE A 25 -5.10 13.94 -2.08
N PHE A 26 -5.52 14.56 -0.98
CA PHE A 26 -6.87 14.41 -0.42
C PHE A 26 -7.59 15.76 -0.28
N LEU A 27 -7.64 16.53 -1.37
CA LEU A 27 -8.49 17.71 -1.45
C LEU A 27 -9.91 17.27 -1.81
N TYR A 28 -10.86 17.46 -0.90
CA TYR A 28 -12.28 17.21 -1.13
C TYR A 28 -12.81 17.96 -2.35
N ASP A 29 -12.27 19.15 -2.61
CA ASP A 29 -12.64 20.01 -3.75
C ASP A 29 -12.15 19.51 -5.11
N GLN A 30 -11.28 18.49 -5.17
CA GLN A 30 -10.73 17.99 -6.43
C GLN A 30 -10.88 16.47 -6.56
N PRO A 31 -12.09 15.96 -6.86
CA PRO A 31 -12.36 14.52 -7.01
C PRO A 31 -11.45 13.85 -8.05
N MET A 32 -10.96 14.59 -9.03
CA MET A 32 -10.05 14.08 -10.05
C MET A 32 -8.67 13.70 -9.49
N LEU A 33 -8.12 14.47 -8.54
CA LEU A 33 -6.85 14.12 -7.88
C LEU A 33 -7.00 12.88 -6.99
N MET A 34 -8.15 12.75 -6.33
CA MET A 34 -8.46 11.57 -5.54
C MET A 34 -8.55 10.31 -6.42
N ILE A 35 -9.26 10.35 -7.55
CA ILE A 35 -9.31 9.21 -8.48
C ILE A 35 -7.91 8.88 -9.02
N LEU A 36 -7.14 9.90 -9.39
CA LEU A 36 -5.77 9.72 -9.88
C LEU A 36 -4.88 9.03 -8.84
N SER A 37 -5.03 9.34 -7.55
CA SER A 37 -4.25 8.69 -6.49
C SER A 37 -4.56 7.18 -6.38
N TYR A 38 -5.82 6.76 -6.55
CA TYR A 38 -6.21 5.34 -6.56
C TYR A 38 -5.68 4.61 -7.79
N ILE A 39 -5.69 5.26 -8.96
CA ILE A 39 -5.16 4.69 -10.20
C ILE A 39 -3.65 4.56 -10.13
N LEU A 40 -2.94 5.59 -9.63
CA LEU A 40 -1.47 5.60 -9.51
C LEU A 40 -0.94 4.56 -8.53
N VAL A 41 -1.72 4.17 -7.52
CA VAL A 41 -1.36 3.07 -6.61
C VAL A 41 -1.15 1.76 -7.35
N VAL A 42 -1.95 1.46 -8.38
CA VAL A 42 -1.86 0.18 -9.11
C VAL A 42 -0.47 -0.06 -9.70
N PRO A 43 0.08 0.82 -10.56
CA PRO A 43 1.43 0.66 -11.09
C PRO A 43 2.49 0.81 -9.99
N LEU A 44 2.26 1.63 -8.96
CA LEU A 44 3.20 1.79 -7.85
C LEU A 44 3.39 0.46 -7.10
N ILE A 45 2.30 -0.22 -6.73
CA ILE A 45 2.35 -1.52 -6.06
C ILE A 45 3.00 -2.56 -6.98
N ALA A 46 2.66 -2.58 -8.27
CA ALA A 46 3.27 -3.50 -9.22
C ALA A 46 4.81 -3.34 -9.29
N VAL A 47 5.30 -2.09 -9.33
CA VAL A 47 6.74 -1.78 -9.33
C VAL A 47 7.40 -2.12 -7.99
N LEU A 48 6.67 -2.06 -6.87
CA LEU A 48 7.22 -2.40 -5.55
C LEU A 48 7.23 -3.91 -5.28
N THR A 49 6.30 -4.68 -5.83
CA THR A 49 6.16 -6.12 -5.54
C THR A 49 6.83 -7.01 -6.58
N PHE A 50 6.60 -6.79 -7.89
CA PHE A 50 7.07 -7.70 -8.94
C PHE A 50 8.59 -7.81 -9.06
N PRO A 51 9.39 -6.72 -8.99
CA PRO A 51 10.85 -6.82 -9.03
C PRO A 51 11.41 -7.66 -7.89
N ILE A 52 10.77 -7.61 -6.72
CA ILE A 52 11.22 -8.36 -5.54
C ILE A 52 10.91 -9.84 -5.70
N TYR A 53 9.73 -10.19 -6.23
CA TYR A 53 9.41 -11.59 -6.55
C TYR A 53 10.40 -12.17 -7.56
N LYS A 54 10.77 -11.38 -8.58
CA LYS A 54 11.77 -11.76 -9.58
C LYS A 54 13.17 -11.90 -8.97
N TRP A 55 13.60 -10.94 -8.16
CA TRP A 55 14.94 -10.91 -7.57
C TRP A 55 15.15 -12.04 -6.55
N LYS A 56 14.13 -12.34 -5.74
CA LYS A 56 14.18 -13.43 -4.76
C LYS A 56 13.76 -14.80 -5.33
N LYS A 57 13.51 -14.89 -6.66
CA LYS A 57 13.05 -16.11 -7.35
C LYS A 57 11.94 -16.83 -6.57
N VAL A 58 10.95 -16.06 -6.12
CA VAL A 58 9.90 -16.57 -5.24
C VAL A 58 9.00 -17.53 -6.04
N ASN A 59 8.98 -18.81 -5.65
CA ASN A 59 8.09 -19.80 -6.22
C ASN A 59 6.63 -19.34 -6.15
N SER A 60 5.80 -19.75 -7.12
CA SER A 60 4.40 -19.30 -7.20
C SER A 60 3.62 -19.57 -5.90
N ASN A 61 3.87 -20.72 -5.26
CA ASN A 61 3.29 -21.08 -3.96
C ASN A 61 3.76 -20.21 -2.77
N GLN A 62 4.87 -19.48 -2.90
CA GLN A 62 5.41 -18.60 -1.85
C GLN A 62 5.09 -17.12 -2.09
N LYS A 63 4.63 -16.74 -3.29
CA LYS A 63 4.30 -15.34 -3.63
C LYS A 63 3.21 -14.76 -2.72
N ILE A 64 2.16 -15.54 -2.43
CA ILE A 64 1.10 -15.12 -1.50
C ILE A 64 1.67 -14.87 -0.09
N LYS A 65 2.53 -15.78 0.41
CA LYS A 65 3.18 -15.59 1.72
C LYS A 65 4.08 -14.35 1.73
N ALA A 66 4.81 -14.10 0.64
CA ALA A 66 5.63 -12.91 0.50
C ALA A 66 4.78 -11.62 0.47
N ALA A 67 3.68 -11.61 -0.30
CA ALA A 67 2.73 -10.50 -0.35
C ALA A 67 2.14 -10.18 1.03
N LEU A 68 1.70 -11.21 1.76
CA LEU A 68 1.19 -11.06 3.13
C LEU A 68 2.25 -10.46 4.05
N PHE A 69 3.50 -10.93 3.99
CA PHE A 69 4.57 -10.35 4.79
C PHE A 69 4.93 -8.91 4.42
N ILE A 70 4.69 -8.47 3.17
CA ILE A 70 4.86 -7.07 2.79
C ILE A 70 3.72 -6.22 3.35
N ALA A 71 2.47 -6.70 3.28
CA ALA A 71 1.30 -5.92 3.70
C ALA A 71 1.11 -5.86 5.22
N LEU A 72 1.29 -6.97 5.93
CA LEU A 72 1.02 -7.11 7.37
C LEU A 72 1.62 -6.03 8.28
N PRO A 73 2.93 -5.70 8.19
CA PRO A 73 3.51 -4.71 9.09
C PRO A 73 2.89 -3.33 8.87
N GLY A 74 2.66 -2.93 7.62
CA GLY A 74 1.99 -1.67 7.30
C GLY A 74 0.56 -1.63 7.84
N MET A 75 -0.23 -2.70 7.60
CA MET A 75 -1.60 -2.81 8.11
C MET A 75 -1.69 -2.65 9.64
N LEU A 76 -0.79 -3.31 10.37
CA LEU A 76 -0.77 -3.27 11.84
C LEU A 76 -0.43 -1.87 12.36
N ILE A 77 0.54 -1.21 11.74
CA ILE A 77 0.93 0.13 12.14
C ILE A 77 -0.16 1.13 11.74
N ASP A 78 -0.78 0.97 10.56
CA ASP A 78 -1.83 1.85 10.07
C ASP A 78 -3.09 1.83 10.95
N ALA A 79 -3.39 0.70 11.62
CA ALA A 79 -4.45 0.67 12.61
C ALA A 79 -4.20 1.68 13.76
N ILE A 80 -2.95 1.84 14.18
CA ILE A 80 -2.55 2.83 15.20
C ILE A 80 -2.54 4.23 14.57
N VAL A 81 -2.03 4.36 13.34
CA VAL A 81 -1.96 5.64 12.63
C VAL A 81 -3.35 6.25 12.45
N LEU A 82 -4.36 5.44 12.10
CA LEU A 82 -5.73 5.89 11.94
C LEU A 82 -6.35 6.38 13.25
N ILE A 83 -6.02 5.77 14.40
CA ILE A 83 -6.46 6.23 15.72
C ILE A 83 -5.90 7.62 16.03
N TYR A 84 -4.63 7.86 15.66
CA TYR A 84 -3.92 9.12 15.89
C TYR A 84 -3.79 9.97 14.62
N PHE A 85 -4.73 9.83 13.68
CA PHE A 85 -4.61 10.37 12.32
C PHE A 85 -4.34 11.88 12.31
N GLN A 86 -5.08 12.63 13.12
CA GLN A 86 -4.93 14.09 13.23
C GLN A 86 -3.62 14.52 13.89
N ASN A 87 -3.06 13.71 14.80
CA ASN A 87 -1.77 14.00 15.42
C ASN A 87 -0.60 13.72 14.47
N LEU A 88 -0.73 12.69 13.61
CA LEU A 88 0.32 12.27 12.68
C LEU A 88 0.29 13.03 11.35
N PHE A 89 -0.91 13.41 10.90
CA PHE A 89 -1.17 14.15 9.68
C PHE A 89 -1.96 15.44 9.95
N PRO A 90 -1.39 16.39 10.71
CA PRO A 90 -2.04 17.67 10.97
C PRO A 90 -2.26 18.51 9.70
N ASN A 91 -1.58 18.15 8.60
CA ASN A 91 -1.70 18.79 7.29
C ASN A 91 -2.94 18.31 6.50
N LEU A 92 -3.64 17.28 6.97
CA LEU A 92 -4.83 16.71 6.33
C LEU A 92 -6.09 17.11 7.08
N GLU A 93 -7.15 17.45 6.34
CA GLU A 93 -8.42 17.82 6.93
C GLU A 93 -9.01 16.69 7.80
N PRO A 94 -9.66 17.01 8.94
CA PRO A 94 -10.22 16.01 9.87
C PRO A 94 -11.16 14.98 9.23
N HIS A 95 -11.85 15.35 8.16
CA HIS A 95 -12.84 14.50 7.49
C HIS A 95 -12.27 13.60 6.39
N THR A 96 -10.95 13.62 6.19
CA THR A 96 -10.27 12.83 5.16
C THR A 96 -9.79 11.46 5.63
N ASP A 97 -9.90 11.17 6.92
CA ASP A 97 -9.56 9.91 7.57
C ASP A 97 -10.20 8.68 6.87
N LYS A 98 -11.47 8.78 6.49
CA LYS A 98 -12.22 7.72 5.78
C LYS A 98 -11.67 7.46 4.37
N TYR A 99 -11.24 8.51 3.67
CA TYR A 99 -10.67 8.37 2.33
C TYR A 99 -9.26 7.78 2.42
N PHE A 100 -8.48 8.22 3.39
CA PHE A 100 -7.18 7.64 3.68
C PHE A 100 -7.29 6.15 4.05
N ALA A 101 -8.21 5.79 4.94
CA ALA A 101 -8.47 4.39 5.32
C ALA A 101 -8.91 3.54 4.11
N SER A 102 -9.81 4.06 3.26
CA SER A 102 -10.22 3.39 2.03
C SER A 102 -9.05 3.20 1.06
N TRP A 103 -8.19 4.20 0.92
CA TRP A 103 -7.01 4.16 0.07
C TRP A 103 -5.99 3.12 0.57
N LEU A 104 -5.78 3.03 1.89
CA LEU A 104 -4.95 2.01 2.50
C LEU A 104 -5.47 0.61 2.20
N LEU A 105 -6.78 0.37 2.42
CA LEU A 105 -7.41 -0.91 2.10
C LEU A 105 -7.21 -1.27 0.63
N TRP A 106 -7.40 -0.32 -0.28
CA TRP A 106 -7.16 -0.49 -1.71
C TRP A 106 -5.72 -0.92 -2.01
N ALA A 107 -4.73 -0.18 -1.49
CA ALA A 107 -3.31 -0.47 -1.70
C ALA A 107 -2.93 -1.86 -1.17
N TYR A 108 -3.38 -2.19 0.05
CA TYR A 108 -3.09 -3.47 0.66
C TYR A 108 -3.76 -4.65 -0.06
N SER A 109 -5.00 -4.50 -0.52
CA SER A 109 -5.67 -5.51 -1.35
C SER A 109 -4.89 -5.77 -2.64
N LEU A 110 -4.37 -4.73 -3.29
CA LEU A 110 -3.54 -4.87 -4.49
C LEU A 110 -2.21 -5.58 -4.22
N ILE A 111 -1.55 -5.30 -3.08
CA ILE A 111 -0.34 -6.02 -2.67
C ILE A 111 -0.65 -7.52 -2.53
N ILE A 112 -1.73 -7.86 -1.84
CA ILE A 112 -2.13 -9.26 -1.65
C ILE A 112 -2.50 -9.91 -2.99
N LEU A 113 -3.28 -9.23 -3.84
CA LEU A 113 -3.63 -9.69 -5.18
C LEU A 113 -2.40 -9.94 -6.05
N SER A 114 -1.37 -9.12 -5.94
CA SER A 114 -0.11 -9.33 -6.67
C SER A 114 0.55 -10.68 -6.35
N GLY A 115 0.31 -11.23 -5.15
CA GLY A 115 0.76 -12.56 -4.76
C GLY A 115 0.04 -13.71 -5.47
N PHE A 116 -1.17 -13.48 -5.99
CA PHE A 116 -1.95 -14.45 -6.77
C PHE A 116 -1.62 -14.42 -8.27
N ILE A 117 -1.06 -13.31 -8.76
CA ILE A 117 -0.70 -13.13 -10.17
C ILE A 117 0.54 -14.00 -10.48
N GLY A 118 0.33 -15.07 -11.25
CA GLY A 118 1.34 -16.06 -11.63
C GLY A 118 1.09 -17.49 -11.16
N LYS A 119 -0.09 -17.79 -10.59
CA LYS A 119 -0.53 -19.17 -10.29
C LYS A 119 -1.08 -19.92 -11.53
N GLN A 120 -0.97 -19.35 -12.73
CA GLN A 120 -1.77 -19.75 -13.90
C GLN A 120 -1.03 -20.65 -14.92
N ASP A 121 0.20 -21.10 -14.63
CA ASP A 121 1.01 -21.92 -15.55
C ASP A 121 1.20 -23.40 -15.12
N GLU A 122 0.37 -23.95 -14.22
CA GLU A 122 0.44 -25.38 -13.83
C GLU A 122 -0.91 -26.09 -13.87
N SER A 123 -1.68 -25.88 -14.95
CA SER A 123 -2.78 -26.79 -15.29
C SER A 123 -2.87 -26.97 -16.82
N ILE A 124 -1.99 -27.82 -17.35
CA ILE A 124 -2.16 -28.52 -18.63
C ILE A 124 -2.05 -30.02 -18.31
#